data_AF-A0A2S6GA50-F1
#
_entry.id   AF-A0A2S6GA50-F1
#
_cell.length_a   1.000
_cell.length_b   1.000
_cell.length_c   1.000
_cell.angle_alpha   90.00
_cell.angle_beta   90.00
_cell.angle_gamma   90.00
#
_symmetry.space_group_name_H-M   'P 1'
#
loop_
_entity.id
_entity.type
_entity.pdbx_description
1 polymer ?
#
loop_
_entity_poly.entity_id
_entity_poly.type
_entity_poly.pdbx_seq_one_letter_code
_entity_poly.pdbx_strand_id
1 'polypeptide(L)'
;MIVIARLAILVGLAGLLPFLAGAAGLFLMPSKSVAILAWFYIYSAGILAFMAGVYWPIALQLENRTYPQSPMVCMLLSQAFFITAGIGLLLQTSHQIALYTVAYLLLYWVDARWMRHYWPSWYLKLRLGLTLTVVVCQIAAGAWFYLVHNA
;
A
#
# COMPACT_ATOMS: atom_id res chain seq x y z
N MET A 1 -10.93 18.09 -14.54
CA MET A 1 -10.78 17.50 -13.18
C MET A 1 -11.72 16.32 -12.91
N ILE A 2 -13.00 16.37 -13.31
CA ILE A 2 -13.99 15.29 -13.04
C ILE A 2 -13.56 13.92 -13.62
N VAL A 3 -13.04 13.90 -14.85
CA VAL A 3 -12.58 12.65 -15.50
C VAL A 3 -11.43 12.00 -14.74
N ILE A 4 -10.46 12.81 -14.28
CA ILE A 4 -9.31 12.32 -13.49
C ILE A 4 -9.77 11.71 -12.17
N ALA A 5 -10.67 12.38 -11.46
CA ALA A 5 -11.21 11.86 -10.19
C ALA A 5 -11.94 10.53 -10.39
N ARG A 6 -12.78 10.42 -11.44
CA ARG A 6 -13.48 9.17 -11.77
C ARG A 6 -12.52 8.03 -12.10
N LEU A 7 -11.49 8.32 -12.90
CA LEU A 7 -10.49 7.32 -13.26
C LEU A 7 -9.67 6.88 -12.05
N ALA A 8 -9.25 7.82 -11.19
CA ALA A 8 -8.54 7.50 -9.95
C ALA A 8 -9.37 6.64 -9.00
N ILE A 9 -10.68 6.92 -8.87
CA ILE A 9 -11.61 6.09 -8.09
C ILE A 9 -11.73 4.71 -8.72
N LEU A 10 -11.96 4.62 -10.03
CA LEU A 10 -12.11 3.34 -10.73
C LEU A 10 -10.87 2.46 -10.58
N VAL A 11 -9.69 3.01 -10.88
CA VAL A 11 -8.43 2.26 -10.80
C VAL A 11 -8.06 1.94 -9.36
N GLY A 12 -8.29 2.85 -8.42
CA GLY A 12 -8.08 2.60 -7.00
C GLY A 12 -8.94 1.45 -6.47
N LEU A 13 -10.23 1.42 -6.83
CA LEU A 13 -11.12 0.32 -6.47
C LEU A 13 -10.76 -0.99 -7.18
N ALA A 14 -10.41 -0.94 -8.47
CA ALA A 14 -9.95 -2.12 -9.21
C ALA A 14 -8.67 -2.71 -8.59
N GLY A 15 -7.79 -1.87 -8.06
CA GLY A 15 -6.60 -2.29 -7.32
C GLY A 15 -6.88 -3.05 -6.02
N LEU A 16 -8.11 -3.02 -5.48
CA LEU A 16 -8.49 -3.84 -4.32
C LEU A 16 -8.81 -5.28 -4.69
N LEU A 17 -9.14 -5.57 -5.95
CA LEU A 17 -9.57 -6.90 -6.38
C LEU A 17 -8.51 -7.98 -6.03
N PRO A 18 -7.21 -7.77 -6.27
CA PRO A 18 -6.21 -8.77 -5.91
C PRO A 18 -6.09 -9.01 -4.40
N PHE A 19 -6.21 -7.97 -3.57
CA PHE A 19 -6.18 -8.15 -2.12
C PHE A 19 -7.38 -8.96 -1.62
N LEU A 20 -8.59 -8.64 -2.11
CA LEU A 20 -9.81 -9.35 -1.75
C LEU A 20 -9.75 -10.81 -2.22
N ALA A 21 -9.31 -11.05 -3.46
CA ALA A 21 -9.16 -12.38 -4.02
C ALA A 21 -8.13 -13.22 -3.27
N GLY A 22 -6.96 -12.64 -2.93
CA GLY A 22 -5.93 -13.33 -2.16
C GLY A 22 -6.40 -13.68 -0.75
N ALA A 23 -6.98 -12.71 -0.03
CA ALA A 23 -7.50 -12.95 1.32
C ALA A 23 -8.61 -14.01 1.33
N ALA A 24 -9.61 -13.91 0.44
CA ALA A 24 -10.68 -14.91 0.35
C ALA A 24 -10.15 -16.27 -0.11
N GLY A 25 -9.21 -16.30 -1.05
CA GLY A 25 -8.60 -17.51 -1.59
C GLY A 25 -7.93 -18.38 -0.53
N LEU A 26 -7.34 -17.78 0.51
CA LEU A 26 -6.76 -18.54 1.63
C LEU A 26 -7.79 -19.41 2.35
N PHE A 27 -9.01 -18.91 2.54
CA PHE A 27 -10.10 -19.65 3.18
C PHE A 27 -10.79 -20.62 2.22
N LEU A 28 -10.97 -20.22 0.96
CA LEU A 28 -11.71 -21.02 -0.03
C LEU A 28 -10.86 -22.13 -0.66
N MET A 29 -9.54 -21.95 -0.74
CA MET A 29 -8.60 -22.88 -1.39
C MET A 29 -7.33 -23.10 -0.54
N PRO A 30 -7.43 -23.64 0.70
CA PRO A 30 -6.28 -23.78 1.60
C PRO A 30 -5.12 -24.60 1.03
N SER A 31 -5.41 -25.56 0.14
CA SER A 31 -4.42 -26.39 -0.56
C SER A 31 -3.52 -25.61 -1.52
N LYS A 32 -3.87 -24.36 -1.86
CA LYS A 32 -3.09 -23.45 -2.72
C LYS A 32 -2.48 -22.28 -1.94
N SER A 33 -2.52 -22.32 -0.61
CA SER A 33 -2.11 -21.23 0.28
C SER A 33 -0.72 -20.67 0.00
N VAL A 34 0.29 -21.52 -0.26
CA VAL A 34 1.66 -21.08 -0.56
C VAL A 34 1.69 -20.15 -1.78
N ALA A 35 1.02 -20.54 -2.87
CA ALA A 35 0.97 -19.74 -4.09
C ALA A 35 0.14 -18.47 -3.90
N ILE A 36 -0.96 -18.56 -3.16
CA ILE A 36 -1.84 -17.42 -2.86
C ILE A 36 -1.10 -16.38 -2.00
N LEU A 37 -0.40 -16.79 -0.94
CA LEU A 37 0.39 -15.89 -0.10
C LEU A 37 1.52 -15.23 -0.88
N ALA A 38 2.27 -16.00 -1.67
CA ALA A 38 3.33 -15.46 -2.51
C ALA A 38 2.80 -14.38 -3.47
N TRP A 39 1.70 -14.67 -4.17
CA TRP A 39 1.09 -13.72 -5.09
C TRP A 39 0.52 -12.49 -4.37
N PHE A 40 -0.15 -12.69 -3.23
CA PHE A 40 -0.71 -11.62 -2.42
C PHE A 40 0.36 -10.64 -1.93
N TYR A 41 1.50 -11.15 -1.44
CA TYR A 41 2.60 -10.29 -0.98
C TYR A 41 3.40 -9.66 -2.12
N ILE A 42 3.57 -10.34 -3.26
CA ILE A 42 4.11 -9.72 -4.48
C ILE A 42 3.25 -8.53 -4.91
N TYR A 43 1.93 -8.70 -4.92
CA TYR A 43 1.01 -7.62 -5.29
C TYR A 43 1.04 -6.47 -4.27
N SER A 44 1.06 -6.80 -2.97
CA SER A 44 1.23 -5.84 -1.88
C SER A 44 2.50 -4.99 -2.06
N ALA A 45 3.63 -5.64 -2.31
CA ALA A 45 4.88 -4.94 -2.60
C ALA A 45 4.75 -4.04 -3.83
N GLY A 46 4.16 -4.54 -4.92
CA GLY A 46 3.95 -3.78 -6.15
C GLY A 46 3.12 -2.52 -5.92
N ILE A 47 2.03 -2.60 -5.17
CA ILE A 47 1.19 -1.44 -4.85
C ILE A 47 1.93 -0.46 -3.92
N LEU A 48 2.67 -0.94 -2.92
CA LEU A 48 3.44 -0.07 -2.04
C LEU A 48 4.53 0.68 -2.82
N ALA A 49 5.25 0.00 -3.72
CA ALA A 49 6.25 0.58 -4.61
C ALA A 49 5.64 1.58 -5.59
N PHE A 50 4.49 1.26 -6.18
CA PHE A 50 3.74 2.17 -7.06
C PHE A 50 3.38 3.47 -6.33
N MET A 51 2.84 3.37 -5.12
CA MET A 51 2.46 4.55 -4.33
C MET A 51 3.69 5.37 -3.89
N ALA A 52 4.81 4.71 -3.59
CA ALA A 52 6.07 5.37 -3.28
C ALA A 52 6.55 6.25 -4.45
N GLY A 53 6.43 5.75 -5.69
CA GLY A 53 6.81 6.46 -6.91
C GLY A 53 6.03 7.75 -7.15
N VAL A 54 4.85 7.92 -6.55
CA VAL A 54 4.04 9.15 -6.72
C VAL A 54 4.71 10.39 -6.10
N TYR A 55 5.65 10.22 -5.17
CA TYR A 55 6.35 11.37 -4.59
C TYR A 55 7.40 11.99 -5.51
N TRP A 56 7.90 11.26 -6.51
CA TRP A 56 8.84 11.78 -7.51
C TRP A 56 8.29 12.99 -8.29
N PRO A 57 7.15 12.89 -8.99
CA PRO A 57 6.62 14.03 -9.74
C PRO A 57 6.28 15.22 -8.83
N ILE A 58 5.87 14.99 -7.58
CA ILE A 58 5.65 16.08 -6.62
C ILE A 58 6.97 16.78 -6.29
N ALA A 59 8.02 16.02 -5.97
CA ALA A 59 9.34 16.57 -5.68
C ALA A 59 9.89 17.38 -6.86
N LEU A 60 9.79 16.84 -8.07
CA LEU A 60 10.32 17.47 -9.29
C LEU A 60 9.55 18.76 -9.67
N GLN A 61 8.27 18.86 -9.31
CA GLN A 61 7.48 20.08 -9.54
C GLN A 61 7.77 21.20 -8.51
N LEU A 62 8.33 20.86 -7.35
CA LEU A 62 8.64 21.83 -6.30
C LEU A 62 9.94 22.60 -6.56
N GLU A 63 10.86 22.07 -7.38
CA GLU A 63 12.18 22.66 -7.66
C GLU A 63 12.89 23.11 -6.37
N ASN A 64 13.23 24.39 -6.22
CA ASN A 64 13.89 24.95 -5.03
C ASN A 64 12.91 25.40 -3.92
N ARG A 65 11.61 25.12 -4.07
CA ARG A 65 10.58 25.54 -3.10
C ARG A 65 10.50 24.51 -1.97
N THR A 66 10.69 24.98 -0.74
CA THR A 66 10.67 24.12 0.46
C THR A 66 9.35 24.16 1.22
N TYR A 67 8.39 24.98 0.79
CA TYR A 67 7.08 25.09 1.41
C TYR A 67 6.00 24.36 0.58
N PRO A 68 5.14 23.53 1.18
CA PRO A 68 5.08 23.14 2.61
C PRO A 68 5.99 21.95 3.00
N GLN A 69 6.56 21.21 2.04
CA GLN A 69 7.54 20.15 2.27
C GLN A 69 8.69 20.28 1.28
N SER A 70 9.91 19.94 1.73
CA SER A 70 11.09 19.94 0.87
C SER A 70 11.01 18.83 -0.20
N PRO A 71 11.43 19.08 -1.45
CA PRO A 71 11.60 18.06 -2.49
C PRO A 71 12.47 16.89 -2.03
N MET A 72 13.52 17.17 -1.24
CA MET A 72 14.40 16.15 -0.68
C MET A 72 13.62 15.18 0.22
N VAL A 73 12.71 15.70 1.06
CA VAL A 73 11.87 14.87 1.94
C VAL A 73 10.93 14.00 1.10
N CYS A 74 10.33 14.54 0.05
CA CYS A 74 9.49 13.77 -0.88
C CYS A 74 10.27 12.61 -1.53
N MET A 75 11.51 12.86 -1.95
CA MET A 75 12.38 11.83 -2.52
C MET A 75 12.76 10.77 -1.47
N LEU A 76 13.12 11.17 -0.25
CA LEU A 76 13.44 10.22 0.83
C LEU A 76 12.24 9.35 1.20
N LEU A 77 11.03 9.92 1.25
CA LEU A 77 9.80 9.17 1.48
C LEU A 77 9.56 8.14 0.37
N SER A 78 9.76 8.53 -0.90
CA SER A 78 9.69 7.57 -2.02
C SER A 78 10.66 6.41 -1.81
N GLN A 79 11.93 6.71 -1.57
CA GLN A 79 12.94 5.66 -1.45
C GLN A 79 12.68 4.77 -0.24
N ALA A 80 12.26 5.33 0.89
CA ALA A 80 11.90 4.56 2.07
C ALA A 80 10.80 3.52 1.76
N PHE A 81 9.66 3.95 1.23
CA PHE A 81 8.56 3.02 0.92
C PHE A 81 8.90 2.03 -0.21
N PHE A 82 9.64 2.47 -1.23
CA PHE A 82 10.08 1.59 -2.31
C PHE A 82 11.02 0.48 -1.82
N ILE A 83 12.02 0.85 -1.00
CA ILE A 83 12.95 -0.12 -0.42
C ILE A 83 12.23 -1.05 0.55
N THR A 84 11.33 -0.52 1.39
CA THR A 84 10.47 -1.34 2.26
C THR A 84 9.65 -2.35 1.44
N ALA A 85 9.11 -1.93 0.29
CA ALA A 85 8.36 -2.82 -0.59
C ALA A 85 9.21 -3.99 -1.11
N GLY A 86 10.42 -3.70 -1.61
CA GLY A 86 11.32 -4.71 -2.16
C GLY A 86 11.92 -5.63 -1.10
N ILE A 87 12.47 -5.07 -0.01
CA ILE A 87 13.06 -5.85 1.09
C ILE A 87 12.00 -6.72 1.75
N GLY A 88 10.76 -6.22 1.89
CA GLY A 88 9.66 -6.99 2.46
C GLY A 88 9.44 -8.35 1.79
N LEU A 89 9.66 -8.45 0.47
CA LEU A 89 9.49 -9.71 -0.27
C LEU A 89 10.52 -10.78 0.10
N LEU A 90 11.69 -10.37 0.62
CA LEU A 90 12.74 -11.28 1.05
C LEU A 90 12.51 -11.83 2.46
N LEU A 91 11.53 -11.29 3.19
CA LEU A 91 11.20 -11.73 4.54
C LEU A 91 10.31 -12.98 4.53
N GLN A 92 10.32 -13.70 5.64
CA GLN A 92 9.37 -14.78 5.90
C GLN A 92 7.94 -14.22 6.03
N THR A 93 6.94 -15.04 5.72
CA THR A 93 5.51 -14.65 5.71
C THR A 93 5.06 -13.95 6.99
N SER A 94 5.47 -14.43 8.16
CA SER A 94 5.17 -13.81 9.47
C SER A 94 5.61 -12.34 9.54
N HIS A 95 6.80 -12.04 9.02
CA HIS A 95 7.36 -10.69 9.00
C HIS A 95 6.77 -9.84 7.86
N GLN A 96 6.42 -10.46 6.73
CA GLN A 96 5.70 -9.79 5.63
C GLN A 96 4.35 -9.23 6.12
N ILE A 97 3.57 -10.04 6.85
CA ILE A 97 2.28 -9.63 7.45
C ILE A 97 2.45 -8.34 8.25
N ALA A 98 3.39 -8.34 9.21
CA ALA A 98 3.63 -7.20 10.07
C ALA A 98 4.13 -5.98 9.28
N LEU A 99 5.14 -6.17 8.43
CA LEU A 99 5.78 -5.10 7.67
C LEU A 99 4.81 -4.41 6.73
N TYR A 100 4.08 -5.14 5.89
CA TYR A 100 3.18 -4.51 4.91
C TYR A 100 1.97 -3.87 5.58
N THR A 101 1.44 -4.46 6.64
CA THR A 101 0.35 -3.86 7.42
C THR A 101 0.77 -2.48 7.96
N VAL A 102 1.93 -2.42 8.62
CA VAL A 102 2.46 -1.17 9.19
C VAL A 102 2.83 -0.19 8.08
N ALA A 103 3.46 -0.65 7.00
CA ALA A 103 3.87 0.20 5.89
C ALA A 103 2.69 0.91 5.22
N TYR A 104 1.55 0.24 5.01
CA TYR A 104 0.36 0.89 4.46
C TYR A 104 -0.26 1.94 5.39
N LEU A 105 -0.28 1.66 6.70
CA LEU A 105 -0.75 2.63 7.69
C LEU A 105 0.17 3.85 7.74
N LEU A 106 1.49 3.63 7.74
CA LEU A 106 2.48 4.69 7.70
C LEU A 106 2.40 5.51 6.41
N LEU A 107 2.22 4.85 5.27
CA LEU A 107 2.04 5.52 3.99
C LEU A 107 0.85 6.49 4.05
N TYR A 108 -0.33 6.00 4.44
CA TYR A 108 -1.51 6.85 4.58
C TYR A 108 -1.29 7.98 5.60
N TRP A 109 -0.62 7.70 6.73
CA TRP A 109 -0.33 8.71 7.72
C TRP A 109 0.56 9.83 7.16
N VAL A 110 1.63 9.47 6.41
CA VAL A 110 2.49 10.43 5.69
C VAL A 110 1.64 11.28 4.74
N ASP A 111 0.73 10.66 3.99
CA ASP A 111 -0.14 11.37 3.07
C ASP A 111 -1.11 12.34 3.74
N ALA A 112 -1.73 11.90 4.83
CA ALA A 112 -2.73 12.66 5.54
C ALA A 112 -2.15 13.77 6.43
N ARG A 113 -0.90 13.63 6.88
CA ARG A 113 -0.25 14.56 7.80
C ARG A 113 0.85 15.39 7.15
N TRP A 114 1.84 14.76 6.54
CA TRP A 114 3.00 15.47 5.98
C TRP A 114 2.72 16.01 4.58
N MET A 115 2.05 15.22 3.75
CA MET A 115 1.80 15.57 2.35
C MET A 115 0.40 16.14 2.11
N ARG A 116 -0.38 16.43 3.17
CA ARG A 116 -1.80 16.81 3.08
C ARG A 116 -2.09 17.91 2.05
N HIS A 117 -1.19 18.88 1.95
CA HIS A 117 -1.35 20.07 1.10
C HIS A 117 -1.19 19.76 -0.40
N TYR A 118 -0.58 18.62 -0.75
CA TYR A 118 -0.41 18.18 -2.14
C TYR A 118 -1.59 17.35 -2.65
N TRP A 119 -2.52 16.98 -1.76
CA TRP A 119 -3.61 16.09 -2.08
C TRP A 119 -4.96 16.80 -1.97
N PRO A 120 -5.86 16.65 -2.94
CA PRO A 120 -7.22 17.12 -2.76
C PRO A 120 -7.93 16.25 -1.70
N SER A 121 -8.83 16.88 -0.93
CA SER A 121 -9.49 16.22 0.20
C SER A 121 -10.28 14.96 -0.18
N TRP A 122 -10.88 14.93 -1.37
CA TRP A 122 -11.57 13.75 -1.90
C TRP A 122 -10.62 12.56 -2.10
N TYR A 123 -9.38 12.82 -2.51
CA TYR A 123 -8.39 11.78 -2.75
C TYR A 123 -7.90 11.18 -1.43
N LEU A 124 -7.70 11.99 -0.40
CA LEU A 124 -7.37 11.47 0.94
C LEU A 124 -8.49 10.61 1.52
N LYS A 125 -9.76 10.96 1.30
CA LYS A 125 -10.91 10.13 1.69
C LYS A 125 -10.92 8.79 0.95
N LEU A 126 -10.70 8.82 -0.36
CA LEU A 126 -10.57 7.61 -1.17
C LEU A 126 -9.41 6.75 -0.63
N ARG A 127 -8.23 7.35 -0.45
CA ARG A 127 -7.02 6.69 0.04
C ARG A 127 -7.22 6.01 1.38
N LEU A 128 -7.92 6.66 2.32
CA LEU A 128 -8.29 6.06 3.60
C LEU A 128 -9.09 4.77 3.40
N GLY A 129 -10.15 4.81 2.57
CA GLY A 129 -10.97 3.63 2.29
C GLY A 129 -10.19 2.49 1.64
N LEU A 130 -9.31 2.82 0.68
CA LEU A 130 -8.44 1.84 0.03
C LEU A 130 -7.46 1.22 1.04
N THR A 131 -6.75 2.06 1.81
CA THR A 131 -5.78 1.62 2.83
C THR A 131 -6.44 0.75 3.89
N LEU A 132 -7.60 1.13 4.42
CA LEU A 132 -8.32 0.33 5.41
C LEU A 132 -8.71 -1.03 4.85
N THR A 133 -9.20 -1.09 3.61
CA THR A 133 -9.54 -2.36 2.97
C THR A 133 -8.31 -3.26 2.82
N VAL A 134 -7.19 -2.71 2.34
CA VAL A 134 -5.93 -3.45 2.22
C VAL A 134 -5.44 -3.96 3.59
N VAL A 135 -5.49 -3.12 4.63
CA VAL A 135 -5.10 -3.50 6.00
C VAL A 135 -6.00 -4.62 6.54
N VAL A 136 -7.30 -4.57 6.29
CA VAL A 136 -8.21 -5.66 6.67
C VAL A 136 -7.84 -6.96 5.93
N CYS A 137 -7.53 -6.90 4.63
CA CYS A 137 -7.05 -8.07 3.88
C CYS A 137 -5.73 -8.62 4.44
N GLN A 138 -4.79 -7.74 4.82
CA GLN A 138 -3.51 -8.13 5.43
C GLN A 138 -3.71 -8.83 6.78
N ILE A 139 -4.59 -8.29 7.63
CA ILE A 139 -4.94 -8.89 8.92
C ILE A 139 -5.64 -10.24 8.71
N ALA A 140 -6.54 -10.35 7.73
CA ALA A 140 -7.22 -11.62 7.42
C ALA A 140 -6.22 -12.69 6.95
N ALA A 141 -5.28 -12.33 6.08
CA ALA A 141 -4.21 -13.24 5.63
C ALA A 141 -3.29 -13.65 6.80
N GLY A 142 -2.96 -12.70 7.69
CA GLY A 142 -2.18 -12.97 8.89
C GLY A 142 -2.90 -13.88 9.88
N ALA A 143 -4.18 -13.61 10.15
CA ALA A 143 -5.00 -14.44 11.02
C ALA A 143 -5.09 -15.88 10.48
N TRP A 144 -5.33 -16.05 9.19
CA TRP A 144 -5.30 -17.36 8.54
C TRP A 144 -3.94 -18.05 8.73
N PHE A 145 -2.84 -17.34 8.47
CA PHE A 145 -1.49 -17.91 8.58
C PHE A 145 -1.20 -18.42 9.99
N TYR A 146 -1.48 -17.61 11.02
CA TYR A 146 -1.23 -17.99 12.40
C TYR A 146 -2.17 -19.08 12.91
N LEU A 147 -3.43 -19.11 12.47
CA LEU A 147 -4.36 -20.19 12.81
C LEU A 147 -3.91 -21.54 12.26
N VAL A 148 -3.28 -21.57 11.08
CA VAL A 148 -2.82 -22.81 10.44
C VAL A 148 -1.46 -23.28 10.95
N HIS A 149 -0.57 -22.37 11.36
CA HIS A 149 0.81 -22.71 11.75
C HIS A 149 1.04 -22.77 13.27
N ASN A 150 0.12 -22.25 14.09
CA ASN A 150 0.16 -22.37 15.55
C ASN A 150 -0.86 -23.40 16.10
N ALA A 151 -1.59 -24.10 15.22
CA ALA A 151 -2.41 -25.25 15.56
C ALA A 151 -1.62 -26.55 15.38
#